data_AF-A0A7J3BR16-F1
#
_entry.id   AF-A0A7J3BR16-F1
#
_cell.length_a   1.000
_cell.length_b   1.000
_cell.length_c   1.000
_cell.angle_alpha   90.00
_cell.angle_beta   90.00
_cell.angle_gamma   90.00
#
_symmetry.space_group_name_H-M   'P 1'
#
loop_
_entity.id
_entity.type
_entity.pdbx_description
1 polymer ?
#
loop_
_entity_poly.entity_id
_entity_poly.type
_entity_poly.pdbx_seq_one_letter_code
_entity_poly.pdbx_strand_id
1 'polypeptide(L)'
;MENEKRYIEAAMFISSKPLSLEDFKRITGISALGYLKNLVDELKKEYDERGSAIEINEIDGKYEMRVRPAYIERVKEFAQEAEISKAALRTLAFIAKHDGILKSELVKKIGTQIYEDVKELTESGFVRQQKAGRTTKLFLTEKFRKYFEQRPVQQ
;
A
#
# COMPACT_ATOMS: atom_id res chain seq x y z
N MET A 1 8.77 5.41 29.76
CA MET A 1 9.90 5.13 28.85
C MET A 1 9.71 3.82 28.07
N GLU A 2 9.39 2.70 28.73
CA GLU A 2 9.20 1.41 28.02
C GLU A 2 7.90 1.34 27.21
N ASN A 3 6.88 2.13 27.57
CA ASN A 3 5.56 2.08 26.91
C ASN A 3 5.54 2.86 25.59
N GLU A 4 6.28 3.96 25.49
CA GLU A 4 6.28 4.88 24.35
C GLU A 4 6.93 4.23 23.13
N LYS A 5 8.05 3.55 23.35
CA LYS A 5 8.71 2.74 22.32
C LYS A 5 7.78 1.63 21.81
N ARG A 6 7.09 0.93 22.74
CA ARG A 6 6.08 -0.09 22.40
C ARG A 6 4.88 0.50 21.64
N TYR A 7 4.45 1.73 21.94
CA TYR A 7 3.40 2.41 21.17
C TYR A 7 3.85 2.78 19.76
N ILE A 8 5.10 3.25 19.60
CA ILE A 8 5.69 3.51 18.27
C ILE A 8 5.79 2.21 17.46
N GLU A 9 6.27 1.14 18.08
CA GLU A 9 6.35 -0.19 17.49
C GLU A 9 4.96 -0.68 17.02
N ALA A 10 3.97 -0.65 17.92
CA ALA A 10 2.60 -1.04 17.61
C ALA A 10 1.97 -0.17 16.50
N ALA A 11 2.26 1.13 16.48
CA ALA A 11 1.76 2.04 15.46
C ALA A 11 2.35 1.72 14.07
N MET A 12 3.65 1.45 13.98
CA MET A 12 4.27 1.04 12.71
C MET A 12 3.76 -0.33 12.26
N PHE A 13 3.49 -1.25 13.19
CA PHE A 13 2.99 -2.58 12.89
C PHE A 13 1.58 -2.54 12.27
N ILE A 14 0.67 -1.72 12.81
CA ILE A 14 -0.72 -1.64 12.31
C ILE A 14 -0.88 -0.68 11.11
N SER A 15 0.05 0.24 10.91
CA SER A 15 -0.05 1.23 9.84
C SER A 15 0.20 0.61 8.47
N SER A 16 -0.69 0.89 7.51
CA SER A 16 -0.49 0.54 6.10
C SER A 16 0.41 1.54 5.34
N LYS A 17 0.92 2.57 6.01
CA LYS A 17 1.73 3.65 5.42
C LYS A 17 2.90 4.07 6.33
N PRO A 18 3.99 4.62 5.79
CA PRO A 18 5.08 5.19 6.59
C PRO A 18 4.58 6.33 7.51
N LEU A 19 5.07 6.33 8.76
CA LEU A 19 4.71 7.29 9.81
C LEU A 19 5.84 8.29 10.05
N SER A 20 5.48 9.56 10.25
CA SER A 20 6.44 10.62 10.57
C SER A 20 6.70 10.74 12.08
N LEU A 21 7.74 11.50 12.47
CA LEU A 21 7.96 11.83 13.88
C LEU A 21 6.78 12.63 14.48
N GLU A 22 6.06 13.42 13.67
CA GLU A 22 4.84 14.12 14.13
C GLU A 22 3.69 13.12 14.41
N ASP A 23 3.61 12.02 13.68
CA ASP A 23 2.66 10.94 13.98
C ASP A 23 2.98 10.29 15.31
N PHE A 24 4.27 9.98 15.55
CA PHE A 24 4.71 9.41 16.84
C PHE A 24 4.51 10.37 18.00
N LYS A 25 4.71 11.67 17.81
CA LYS A 25 4.37 12.70 18.80
C LYS A 25 2.89 12.69 19.15
N ARG A 26 2.00 12.57 18.16
CA ARG A 26 0.55 12.48 18.40
C ARG A 26 0.16 11.23 19.19
N ILE A 27 0.84 10.11 18.96
CA ILE A 27 0.59 8.83 19.63
C ILE A 27 1.14 8.82 21.07
N THR A 28 2.34 9.33 21.26
CA THR A 28 3.07 9.25 22.54
C THR A 28 2.87 10.46 23.44
N GLY A 29 2.41 11.59 22.89
CA GLY A 29 2.33 12.88 23.58
C GLY A 29 3.67 13.61 23.72
N ILE A 30 4.78 13.10 23.15
CA ILE A 30 6.11 13.67 23.33
C ILE A 30 6.43 14.72 22.27
N SER A 31 6.63 15.98 22.69
CA SER A 31 6.98 17.07 21.79
C SER A 31 8.44 17.09 21.33
N ALA A 32 9.34 16.39 22.03
CA ALA A 32 10.76 16.35 21.71
C ALA A 32 11.07 15.38 20.56
N LEU A 33 11.05 15.88 19.32
CA LEU A 33 11.27 15.05 18.12
C LEU A 33 12.62 14.32 18.11
N GLY A 34 13.68 14.92 18.66
CA GLY A 34 14.98 14.26 18.78
C GLY A 34 14.93 13.02 19.69
N TYR A 35 14.12 13.06 20.76
CA TYR A 35 13.92 11.91 21.63
C TYR A 35 13.11 10.82 20.92
N LEU A 36 12.06 11.18 20.18
CA LEU A 36 11.29 10.22 19.38
C LEU A 36 12.16 9.53 18.32
N LYS A 37 13.05 10.29 17.65
CA LYS A 37 14.01 9.74 16.71
C LYS A 37 14.92 8.71 17.39
N ASN A 38 15.45 9.02 18.57
CA ASN A 38 16.28 8.08 19.31
C ASN A 38 15.53 6.78 19.64
N LEU A 39 14.25 6.84 20.03
CA LEU A 39 13.45 5.64 20.28
C LEU A 39 13.27 4.77 19.02
N VAL A 40 13.11 5.40 17.85
CA VAL A 40 13.02 4.69 16.57
C VAL A 40 14.37 4.07 16.19
N ASP A 41 15.47 4.79 16.38
CA ASP A 41 16.82 4.29 16.12
C ASP A 41 17.16 3.10 17.05
N GLU A 42 16.74 3.14 18.31
CA GLU A 42 16.83 2.01 19.25
C GLU A 42 16.02 0.80 18.76
N LEU A 43 14.76 0.99 18.39
CA LEU A 43 13.94 -0.11 17.85
C LEU A 43 14.57 -0.75 16.61
N LYS A 44 15.08 0.08 15.70
CA LYS A 44 15.75 -0.40 14.50
C LYS A 44 16.93 -1.30 14.86
N LYS A 45 17.78 -0.85 15.79
CA LYS A 45 18.91 -1.61 16.31
C LYS A 45 18.48 -2.92 16.99
N GLU A 46 17.44 -2.91 17.82
CA GLU A 46 16.91 -4.11 18.47
C GLU A 46 16.42 -5.17 17.46
N TYR A 47 15.72 -4.73 16.41
CA TYR A 47 15.26 -5.61 15.32
C TYR A 47 16.41 -6.18 14.50
N ASP A 48 17.48 -5.40 14.28
CA ASP A 48 18.70 -5.85 13.61
C ASP A 48 19.48 -6.86 14.47
N GLU A 49 19.75 -6.54 15.74
CA GLU A 49 20.54 -7.36 16.67
C GLU A 49 19.89 -8.71 16.98
N ARG A 50 18.55 -8.77 17.06
CA ARG A 50 17.84 -10.04 17.27
C ARG A 50 17.73 -10.92 16.01
N GLY A 51 18.23 -10.45 14.86
CA GLY A 51 18.13 -11.17 13.59
C GLY A 51 16.68 -11.31 13.09
N SER A 52 15.83 -10.31 13.35
CA SER A 52 14.40 -10.32 12.99
C SER A 52 14.19 -10.44 11.47
N ALA A 53 13.15 -11.15 11.04
CA ALA A 53 12.68 -11.15 9.65
C ALA A 53 11.98 -9.84 9.24
N ILE A 54 11.69 -8.97 10.21
CA ILE A 54 11.13 -7.64 10.06
C ILE A 54 12.25 -6.61 10.26
N GLU A 55 12.18 -5.49 9.55
CA GLU A 55 13.04 -4.31 9.74
C GLU A 55 12.23 -3.03 9.81
N ILE A 56 12.80 -2.02 10.48
CA ILE A 56 12.29 -0.65 10.45
C ILE A 56 13.08 0.12 9.39
N ASN A 57 12.38 0.50 8.34
CA ASN A 57 12.94 1.22 7.20
C ASN A 57 12.60 2.71 7.28
N GLU A 58 13.49 3.56 6.78
CA GLU A 58 13.29 5.01 6.70
C GLU A 58 13.19 5.44 5.22
N ILE A 59 12.15 6.19 4.87
CA ILE A 59 11.92 6.75 3.54
C ILE A 59 11.43 8.19 3.70
N ASP A 60 12.14 9.16 3.12
CA ASP A 60 11.79 10.59 3.14
C ASP A 60 11.47 11.13 4.56
N GLY A 61 12.24 10.71 5.56
CA GLY A 61 12.05 11.11 6.97
C GLY A 61 10.83 10.49 7.65
N LYS A 62 10.25 9.44 7.06
CA LYS A 62 9.18 8.61 7.64
C LYS A 62 9.67 7.19 7.85
N TYR A 63 8.99 6.48 8.74
CA TYR A 63 9.39 5.16 9.20
C TYR A 63 8.27 4.15 8.99
N GLU A 64 8.64 2.95 8.55
CA GLU A 64 7.71 1.83 8.33
C GLU A 64 8.32 0.53 8.84
N MET A 65 7.46 -0.40 9.28
CA MET A 65 7.85 -1.79 9.46
C MET A 65 7.60 -2.56 8.18
N ARG A 66 8.60 -3.33 7.74
CA ARG A 66 8.46 -4.21 6.59
C ARG A 66 9.19 -5.53 6.79
N VAL A 67 8.80 -6.53 6.02
CA VAL A 67 9.55 -7.79 5.92
C VAL A 67 10.85 -7.52 5.16
N ARG A 68 11.98 -8.07 5.65
CA ARG A 68 13.27 -7.91 4.96
C ARG A 68 13.23 -8.53 3.56
N PRO A 69 13.96 -7.95 2.58
CA PRO A 69 13.98 -8.46 1.21
C PRO A 69 14.35 -9.94 1.08
N ALA A 70 15.18 -10.47 1.99
CA ALA A 70 15.56 -11.88 1.99
C ALA A 70 14.39 -12.86 2.19
N TYR A 71 13.28 -12.43 2.79
CA TYR A 71 12.14 -13.28 3.12
C TYR A 71 10.89 -13.00 2.27
N ILE A 72 10.84 -11.85 1.59
CA ILE A 72 9.62 -11.35 0.93
C ILE A 72 9.04 -12.32 -0.10
N GLU A 73 9.89 -12.94 -0.92
CA GLU A 73 9.47 -13.80 -2.03
C GLU A 73 8.64 -15.01 -1.58
N ARG A 74 8.90 -15.51 -0.35
CA ARG A 74 8.21 -16.68 0.22
C ARG A 74 6.96 -16.33 1.01
N VAL A 75 6.80 -15.08 1.43
CA VAL A 75 5.67 -14.67 2.28
C VAL A 75 4.72 -13.67 1.60
N LYS A 76 5.05 -13.22 0.38
CA LYS A 76 4.24 -12.26 -0.39
C LYS A 76 2.80 -12.72 -0.64
N GLU A 77 2.53 -14.03 -0.61
CA GLU A 77 1.16 -14.56 -0.74
C GLU A 77 0.27 -14.23 0.47
N PHE A 78 0.86 -13.94 1.63
CA PHE A 78 0.15 -13.56 2.85
C PHE A 78 -0.01 -12.04 3.00
N ALA A 79 0.64 -11.25 2.15
CA ALA A 79 0.49 -9.80 2.19
C ALA A 79 -0.96 -9.43 1.82
N GLN A 80 -1.63 -8.62 2.65
CA GLN A 80 -2.88 -8.00 2.25
C GLN A 80 -2.58 -7.08 1.06
N GLU A 81 -3.32 -7.28 -0.03
CA GLU A 81 -3.19 -6.46 -1.23
C GLU A 81 -3.46 -5.00 -0.87
N ALA A 82 -2.63 -4.07 -1.36
CA ALA A 82 -2.76 -2.64 -1.08
C ALA A 82 -4.22 -2.19 -1.24
N GLU A 83 -4.72 -1.43 -0.24
CA GLU A 83 -6.06 -0.85 -0.32
C GLU A 83 -6.15 0.07 -1.54
N ILE A 84 -6.87 -0.40 -2.56
CA ILE A 84 -7.16 0.38 -3.75
C ILE A 84 -7.89 1.66 -3.32
N SER A 85 -7.43 2.81 -3.78
CA SER A 85 -8.04 4.10 -3.50
C SER A 85 -9.51 4.12 -3.93
N LYS A 86 -10.35 4.91 -3.26
CA LYS A 86 -11.77 5.03 -3.63
C LYS A 86 -11.96 5.49 -5.09
N ALA A 87 -11.03 6.27 -5.62
CA ALA A 87 -11.04 6.69 -7.03
C ALA A 87 -10.74 5.51 -7.95
N ALA A 88 -9.63 4.80 -7.71
CA ALA A 88 -9.27 3.61 -8.45
C ALA A 88 -10.32 2.50 -8.34
N LEU A 89 -11.01 2.33 -7.20
CA LEU A 89 -12.14 1.40 -7.06
C LEU A 89 -13.33 1.77 -7.96
N ARG A 90 -13.67 3.05 -8.09
CA ARG A 90 -14.73 3.49 -9.02
C ARG A 90 -14.34 3.22 -10.47
N THR A 91 -13.08 3.51 -10.81
CA THR A 91 -12.53 3.23 -12.14
C THR A 91 -12.51 1.72 -12.43
N LEU A 92 -12.12 0.91 -11.46
CA LEU A 92 -12.14 -0.55 -11.53
C LEU A 92 -13.56 -1.09 -11.71
N ALA A 93 -14.55 -0.57 -10.97
CA ALA A 93 -15.95 -0.95 -11.12
C ALA A 93 -16.49 -0.61 -12.52
N PHE A 94 -16.03 0.49 -13.11
CA PHE A 94 -16.38 0.85 -14.48
C PHE A 94 -15.76 -0.12 -15.50
N ILE A 95 -14.47 -0.42 -15.34
CA ILE A 95 -13.74 -1.39 -16.19
C ILE A 95 -14.38 -2.78 -16.08
N ALA A 96 -14.79 -3.20 -14.89
CA ALA A 96 -15.43 -4.49 -14.68
C ALA A 96 -16.73 -4.67 -15.48
N LYS A 97 -17.47 -3.58 -15.70
CA LYS A 97 -18.67 -3.58 -16.55
C LYS A 97 -18.35 -3.48 -18.06
N HIS A 98 -17.14 -3.10 -18.41
CA HIS A 98 -16.70 -2.81 -19.78
C HIS A 98 -15.33 -3.44 -20.06
N ASP A 99 -15.17 -4.73 -19.72
CA ASP A 99 -13.87 -5.40 -19.84
C ASP A 99 -13.38 -5.35 -21.30
N GLY A 100 -12.12 -4.92 -21.50
CA GLY A 100 -11.56 -4.66 -22.82
C GLY A 100 -11.79 -3.26 -23.39
N ILE A 101 -12.28 -2.31 -22.60
CA ILE A 101 -12.43 -0.89 -22.99
C ILE A 101 -11.08 -0.23 -23.33
N LEU A 102 -11.09 0.71 -24.28
CA LEU A 102 -9.91 1.52 -24.59
C LEU A 102 -9.68 2.57 -23.51
N LYS A 103 -8.43 2.74 -23.07
CA LYS A 103 -8.02 3.79 -22.11
C LYS A 103 -8.48 5.18 -22.56
N SER A 104 -8.42 5.47 -23.86
CA SER A 104 -8.89 6.73 -24.44
C SER A 104 -10.41 6.92 -24.34
N GLU A 105 -11.20 5.85 -24.41
CA GLU A 105 -12.65 5.92 -24.22
C GLU A 105 -13.00 6.11 -22.75
N LEU A 106 -12.27 5.45 -21.86
CA LEU A 106 -12.42 5.61 -20.41
C LEU A 106 -12.14 7.07 -19.99
N VAL A 107 -11.07 7.67 -20.51
CA VAL A 107 -10.75 9.10 -20.28
C VAL A 107 -11.86 10.02 -20.78
N LYS A 108 -12.46 9.74 -21.95
CA LYS A 108 -13.59 10.55 -22.46
C LYS A 108 -14.83 10.47 -21.58
N LYS A 109 -15.07 9.33 -20.91
CA LYS A 109 -16.26 9.12 -20.06
C LYS A 109 -16.10 9.65 -18.64
N ILE A 110 -14.90 9.54 -18.05
CA ILE A 110 -14.67 9.82 -16.62
C ILE A 110 -13.78 11.04 -16.40
N GLY A 111 -12.89 11.37 -17.35
CA GLY A 111 -11.95 12.48 -17.25
C GLY A 111 -10.49 12.03 -17.11
N THR A 112 -9.60 13.00 -16.86
CA THR A 112 -8.15 12.80 -16.85
C THR A 112 -7.62 12.08 -15.59
N GLN A 113 -8.38 12.05 -14.49
CA GLN A 113 -7.99 11.34 -13.26
C GLN A 113 -7.76 9.83 -13.47
N ILE A 114 -8.31 9.27 -14.55
CA ILE A 114 -8.11 7.88 -15.00
C ILE A 114 -6.64 7.49 -15.15
N TYR A 115 -5.73 8.43 -15.44
CA TYR A 115 -4.32 8.08 -15.63
C TYR A 115 -3.68 7.55 -14.34
N GLU A 116 -3.97 8.18 -13.20
CA GLU A 116 -3.47 7.75 -11.88
C GLU A 116 -4.16 6.46 -11.45
N ASP A 117 -5.49 6.41 -11.57
CA ASP A 117 -6.27 5.23 -11.23
C ASP A 117 -5.82 3.98 -12.01
N VAL A 118 -5.61 4.10 -13.33
CA VAL A 118 -5.16 2.96 -14.16
C VAL A 118 -3.75 2.54 -13.79
N LYS A 119 -2.87 3.48 -13.41
CA LYS A 119 -1.53 3.16 -12.94
C LYS A 119 -1.62 2.34 -11.65
N GLU A 120 -2.37 2.83 -10.67
CA GLU A 120 -2.61 2.16 -9.38
C GLU A 120 -3.20 0.75 -9.58
N LEU A 121 -4.23 0.61 -10.43
CA LEU A 121 -4.87 -0.68 -10.70
C LEU A 121 -3.96 -1.66 -11.45
N THR A 122 -3.04 -1.16 -12.27
CA THR A 122 -2.05 -1.99 -12.97
C THR A 122 -0.96 -2.45 -12.00
N GLU A 123 -0.43 -1.55 -11.18
CA GLU A 123 0.58 -1.86 -10.15
C GLU A 123 0.02 -2.81 -9.08
N SER A 124 -1.26 -2.62 -8.72
CA SER A 124 -1.99 -3.53 -7.84
C SER A 124 -2.39 -4.83 -8.53
N GLY A 125 -2.14 -5.01 -9.83
CA GLY A 125 -2.38 -6.25 -10.56
C GLY A 125 -3.86 -6.59 -10.81
N PHE A 126 -4.80 -5.68 -10.57
CA PHE A 126 -6.23 -5.88 -10.86
C PHE A 126 -6.57 -5.67 -12.33
N VAL A 127 -5.78 -4.85 -13.03
CA VAL A 127 -5.94 -4.52 -14.45
C VAL A 127 -4.65 -4.81 -15.20
N ARG A 128 -4.75 -5.37 -16.40
CA ARG A 128 -3.65 -5.47 -17.35
C ARG A 128 -3.88 -4.60 -18.57
N GLN A 129 -2.79 -4.16 -19.19
CA GLN A 129 -2.78 -3.28 -20.35
C GLN A 129 -2.33 -4.03 -21.60
N GLN A 130 -3.05 -3.87 -22.71
CA GLN A 130 -2.68 -4.44 -24.02
C GLN A 130 -2.67 -3.35 -25.10
N LYS A 131 -1.57 -3.23 -25.86
CA LYS A 131 -1.48 -2.24 -26.94
C LYS A 131 -2.57 -2.47 -28.00
N ALA A 132 -3.23 -1.39 -28.42
CA ALA A 132 -4.23 -1.36 -29.47
C ALA A 132 -4.02 -0.10 -30.32
N GLY A 133 -3.15 -0.19 -31.32
CA GLY A 133 -2.78 0.95 -32.17
C GLY A 133 -2.11 2.06 -31.35
N ARG A 134 -2.70 3.26 -31.37
CA ARG A 134 -2.21 4.46 -30.66
C ARG A 134 -2.67 4.55 -29.20
N THR A 135 -3.43 3.57 -28.71
CA THR A 135 -3.95 3.53 -27.34
C THR A 135 -3.78 2.12 -26.77
N THR A 136 -4.35 1.90 -25.59
CA THR A 136 -4.22 0.65 -24.83
C THR A 136 -5.61 0.18 -24.42
N LYS A 137 -5.88 -1.11 -24.56
CA LYS A 137 -7.05 -1.77 -23.97
C LYS A 137 -6.75 -2.17 -22.53
N LEU A 138 -7.75 -2.02 -21.66
CA LEU A 138 -7.69 -2.38 -20.26
C LEU A 138 -8.52 -3.65 -20.04
N PHE A 139 -7.92 -4.65 -19.39
CA PHE A 139 -8.59 -5.90 -19.06
C PHE A 139 -8.47 -6.22 -17.59
N LEU A 140 -9.50 -6.82 -17.01
CA LEU A 140 -9.43 -7.44 -15.69
C LEU A 140 -8.47 -8.62 -15.70
N THR A 141 -7.81 -8.85 -14.57
CA THR A 141 -6.95 -10.01 -14.34
C THR A 141 -7.67 -11.08 -13.52
N GLU A 142 -7.08 -12.28 -13.43
CA GLU A 142 -7.55 -13.33 -12.51
C GLU A 142 -7.57 -12.89 -11.04
N LYS A 143 -6.69 -11.94 -10.68
CA LYS A 143 -6.64 -11.35 -9.34
C LYS A 143 -7.96 -10.67 -8.96
N PHE A 144 -8.53 -9.88 -9.88
CA PHE A 144 -9.83 -9.25 -9.68
C PHE A 144 -10.93 -10.25 -9.38
N ARG A 145 -11.01 -11.33 -10.16
CA ARG A 145 -12.04 -12.36 -10.00
C ARG A 145 -11.95 -13.04 -8.64
N LYS A 146 -10.75 -13.49 -8.25
CA LYS A 146 -10.52 -14.11 -6.94
C LYS A 146 -10.88 -13.17 -5.79
N TYR A 147 -10.55 -11.88 -5.91
CA TYR A 147 -10.76 -10.91 -4.84
C TYR A 147 -12.23 -10.49 -4.69
N PHE A 148 -12.92 -10.20 -5.79
CA PHE A 148 -14.26 -9.59 -5.79
C PHE A 148 -15.41 -10.56 -6.09
N GLU A 149 -15.18 -11.65 -6.81
CA GLU A 149 -16.25 -12.61 -7.14
C GLU A 149 -16.38 -13.73 -6.09
N GLN A 150 -15.38 -13.94 -5.22
CA GLN A 150 -15.44 -14.93 -4.13
C GLN A 150 -15.86 -14.34 -2.78
N ARG A 151 -15.88 -13.01 -2.64
CA ARG A 151 -16.45 -12.34 -1.46
C ARG A 151 -17.89 -11.96 -1.76
N PRO A 152 -18.91 -12.62 -1.17
CA PRO A 152 -20.25 -12.08 -1.24
C PRO A 152 -20.20 -10.67 -0.63
N VAL A 153 -20.55 -9.67 -1.44
CA VAL A 153 -20.70 -8.29 -0.97
C VAL A 153 -21.83 -8.31 0.05
N GLN A 154 -21.51 -8.31 1.35
CA GLN A 154 -22.50 -8.02 2.37
C GLN A 154 -22.97 -6.57 2.14
N GLN A 155 -24.26 -6.43 1.85
CA GLN A 155 -24.97 -5.16 1.77
C GLN A 155 -25.16 -4.57 3.16
#